data_AF-A0A2P6V913-F1
#
_entry.id   AF-A0A2P6V913-F1
#
_cell.length_a   1.000
_cell.length_b   1.000
_cell.length_c   1.000
_cell.angle_alpha   90.00
_cell.angle_beta   90.00
_cell.angle_gamma   90.00
#
_symmetry.space_group_name_H-M   'P 1'
#
loop_
_entity.id
_entity.type
_entity.pdbx_description
1 polymer ?
#
loop_
_entity_poly.entity_id
_entity_poly.type
_entity_poly.pdbx_seq_one_letter_code
_entity_poly.pdbx_strand_id
1 'polypeptide(L)'
;MYKLDEATQLRHGAVHLFQLQPGSNDSTSARSSMPPDGTAADPAAGASTAARLVQCTAPRDVPGVFDLRWHPRSAMPRLAAALADGTVHVLELGEPADGLRAVAAAPGGDAEGMAVSLDFSRCAGTAGDHLAASYSSGQLQLFQVAPAGLESLGAWQAHDLEAWAAATDAWHPSLLHSGGDDAAYRLWDWRVGLDAPVWQDRKTHGAGVCCVASSPAQEHLAATGSYDDRLRLWDLRALHRPLLVAQVNTGGGVWRAKWHPTDPRLLLAACMYNGFAVLRADGAARELAIEVTYEHDKGSLSYGADWWRGGSAAPPAGGSTAGGLAATCSFYDRKLHLWSVHAAV
;
A
#
# COMPACT_ATOMS: atom_id res chain seq x y z
N MET A 1 2.01 7.77 20.77
CA MET A 1 0.80 8.35 20.16
C MET A 1 1.25 9.53 19.32
N TYR A 2 1.40 9.32 18.01
CA TYR A 2 1.75 10.39 17.07
C TYR A 2 0.45 11.13 16.78
N LYS A 3 0.25 12.30 17.39
CA LYS A 3 -0.87 13.16 17.01
C LYS A 3 -0.44 13.86 15.73
N LEU A 4 -1.16 13.62 14.63
CA LEU A 4 -0.97 14.44 13.43
C LEU A 4 -1.29 15.88 13.81
N ASP A 5 -0.31 16.76 13.65
CA ASP A 5 -0.54 18.18 13.74
C ASP A 5 -1.20 18.64 12.44
N GLU A 6 -2.52 18.79 12.51
CA GLU A 6 -3.40 19.25 11.43
C GLU A 6 -2.98 20.62 10.86
N ALA A 7 -2.20 21.41 11.61
CA ALA A 7 -1.73 22.72 11.19
C ALA A 7 -0.41 22.70 10.40
N THR A 8 0.43 21.65 10.55
CA THR A 8 1.77 21.59 9.91
C THR A 8 1.89 20.59 8.75
N GLN A 9 0.89 19.74 8.52
CA GLN A 9 0.81 18.93 7.30
C GLN A 9 0.22 19.76 6.16
N LEU A 10 1.10 20.52 5.51
CA LEU A 10 0.91 21.34 4.32
C LEU A 10 -0.26 20.86 3.43
N ARG A 11 -1.24 21.74 3.20
CA ARG A 11 -2.39 21.53 2.29
C ARG A 11 -2.00 21.34 0.81
N HIS A 12 -0.71 21.18 0.50
CA HIS A 12 -0.18 21.07 -0.84
C HIS A 12 0.66 19.80 -0.97
N GLY A 13 0.19 18.87 -1.79
CA GLY A 13 0.86 17.68 -2.24
C GLY A 13 0.79 17.56 -3.77
N ALA A 14 1.38 16.51 -4.30
CA ALA A 14 1.26 16.19 -5.72
C ALA A 14 1.36 14.69 -5.95
N VAL A 15 0.64 14.19 -6.95
CA VAL A 15 0.78 12.82 -7.44
C VAL A 15 1.69 12.81 -8.66
N HIS A 16 2.74 12.00 -8.59
CA HIS A 16 3.70 11.80 -9.68
C HIS A 16 3.54 10.39 -10.24
N LEU A 17 3.63 10.27 -11.57
CA LEU A 17 3.65 8.99 -12.26
C LEU A 17 5.03 8.74 -12.86
N PHE A 18 5.63 7.59 -12.53
CA PHE A 18 6.92 7.16 -13.04
C PHE A 18 6.79 5.81 -13.76
N GLN A 19 7.56 5.63 -14.82
CA GLN A 19 7.76 4.37 -15.50
C GLN A 19 9.15 3.85 -15.15
N LEU A 20 9.21 2.56 -14.78
CA LEU A 20 10.47 1.87 -14.61
C LEU A 20 11.01 1.43 -15.97
N GLN A 21 12.19 1.94 -16.33
CA GLN A 21 12.89 1.59 -17.57
C GLN A 21 14.16 0.77 -17.25
N PRO A 22 14.54 -0.20 -18.10
CA PRO A 22 15.82 -0.86 -17.99
C PRO A 22 16.99 0.12 -18.07
N GLY A 23 18.09 -0.18 -17.39
CA GLY A 23 19.34 0.54 -17.60
C GLY A 23 19.82 0.35 -19.05
N SER A 24 20.15 1.43 -19.74
CA SER A 24 20.68 1.36 -21.12
C SER A 24 22.17 1.02 -21.10
N ASN A 25 22.57 -0.04 -21.80
CA ASN A 25 23.96 -0.26 -22.21
C ASN A 25 24.27 0.67 -23.38
N ASP A 26 24.44 1.97 -23.14
CA ASP A 26 25.04 2.84 -24.14
C ASP A 26 26.57 2.64 -24.11
N SER A 27 27.04 1.58 -24.78
CA SER A 27 28.45 1.41 -25.12
C SER A 27 28.89 2.28 -26.31
N THR A 28 28.09 3.29 -26.69
CA THR A 28 28.30 4.12 -27.89
C THR A 28 28.74 5.56 -27.59
N SER A 29 28.82 5.99 -26.33
CA SER A 29 29.35 7.32 -25.97
C SER A 29 30.81 7.33 -25.50
N ALA A 30 31.44 6.17 -25.27
CA ALA A 30 32.87 6.07 -24.97
C ALA A 30 33.74 5.94 -26.23
N ARG A 31 33.63 6.91 -27.15
CA ARG A 31 34.72 7.23 -28.08
C ARG A 31 35.09 8.69 -27.92
N SER A 32 35.82 9.03 -26.86
CA SER A 32 36.72 10.18 -26.89
C SER A 32 37.94 10.00 -25.97
N SER A 33 39.10 10.23 -26.60
CA SER A 33 40.46 10.42 -26.07
C SER A 33 41.09 9.33 -25.19
N MET A 34 42.00 8.55 -25.78
CA MET A 34 43.13 7.95 -25.05
C MET A 34 44.05 9.06 -24.52
N PRO A 35 44.48 9.02 -23.24
CA PRO A 35 45.64 9.77 -22.78
C PRO A 35 46.94 9.09 -23.26
N PRO A 36 48.01 9.84 -23.53
CA PRO A 36 49.22 9.34 -24.19
C PRO A 36 50.21 8.67 -23.22
N ASP A 37 49.75 7.96 -22.19
CA ASP A 37 50.63 7.20 -21.30
C ASP A 37 50.05 5.82 -21.01
N GLY A 38 50.81 4.78 -21.37
CA GLY A 38 50.40 3.38 -21.45
C GLY A 38 50.21 2.65 -20.11
N THR A 39 49.42 3.20 -19.19
CA THR A 39 48.95 2.47 -18.00
C THR A 39 47.57 1.87 -18.28
N ALA A 40 47.51 0.55 -18.33
CA ALA A 40 46.26 -0.20 -18.50
C ALA A 40 45.30 0.10 -17.33
N ALA A 41 44.13 0.67 -17.65
CA ALA A 41 43.04 0.79 -16.71
C ALA A 41 42.44 -0.60 -16.44
N ASP A 42 42.25 -0.91 -15.15
CA ASP A 42 41.58 -2.10 -14.65
C ASP A 42 40.14 -2.20 -15.22
N PRO A 43 39.78 -3.23 -16.01
CA PRO A 43 38.48 -3.31 -16.68
C PRO A 43 37.32 -3.77 -15.78
N ALA A 44 37.51 -3.88 -14.46
CA ALA A 44 36.50 -4.42 -13.55
C ALA A 44 35.56 -3.40 -12.89
N ALA A 45 35.50 -2.15 -13.35
CA ALA A 45 34.43 -1.22 -12.99
C ALA A 45 33.24 -1.41 -13.95
N GLY A 46 32.50 -2.51 -13.77
CA GLY A 46 31.26 -2.77 -14.51
C GLY A 46 30.26 -1.62 -14.31
N ALA A 47 29.86 -0.97 -15.40
CA ALA A 47 28.82 0.04 -15.39
C ALA A 47 27.55 -0.54 -14.75
N SER A 48 27.07 0.07 -13.66
CA SER A 48 25.83 -0.34 -13.00
C SER A 48 24.66 -0.16 -13.98
N THR A 49 24.10 -1.28 -14.44
CA THR A 49 22.90 -1.37 -15.27
C THR A 49 21.63 -1.16 -14.45
N ALA A 50 21.64 -0.21 -13.50
CA ALA A 50 20.51 0.02 -12.62
C ALA A 50 19.28 0.49 -13.42
N ALA A 51 18.12 -0.12 -13.16
CA ALA A 51 16.87 0.36 -13.69
C ALA A 51 16.62 1.81 -13.24
N ARG A 52 16.05 2.62 -14.13
CA ARG A 52 15.79 4.05 -13.88
C ARG A 52 14.29 4.33 -13.85
N LEU A 53 13.88 5.21 -12.95
CA LEU A 53 12.53 5.76 -12.95
C LEU A 53 12.50 7.01 -13.81
N VAL A 54 11.63 7.02 -14.82
CA VAL A 54 11.40 8.17 -15.70
C VAL A 54 9.99 8.68 -15.45
N GLN A 55 9.87 9.97 -15.15
CA GLN A 55 8.56 10.58 -14.93
C GLN A 55 7.77 10.59 -16.26
N CYS A 56 6.57 10.02 -16.25
CA CYS A 56 5.76 9.84 -17.46
C CYS A 56 5.00 11.10 -17.86
N THR A 57 4.53 11.84 -16.86
CA THR A 57 3.56 12.92 -17.03
C THR A 57 3.90 14.09 -16.11
N ALA A 58 3.33 15.27 -16.39
CA ALA A 58 3.31 16.35 -15.41
C ALA A 58 2.67 15.86 -14.10
N PRO A 59 3.16 16.32 -12.93
CA PRO A 59 2.55 15.97 -11.65
C PRO A 59 1.17 16.61 -11.54
N ARG A 60 0.29 15.97 -10.77
CA ARG A 60 -1.02 16.50 -10.46
C ARG A 60 -1.04 17.07 -9.05
N ASP A 61 -1.23 18.37 -8.93
CA ASP A 61 -1.41 19.03 -7.65
C ASP A 61 -2.70 18.56 -6.98
N VAL A 62 -2.57 18.22 -5.71
CA VAL A 62 -3.63 17.77 -4.80
C VAL A 62 -3.29 18.24 -3.38
N PRO A 63 -4.19 18.15 -2.41
CA PRO A 63 -3.80 18.19 -1.00
C PRO A 63 -2.80 17.08 -0.64
N GLY A 64 -2.20 17.15 0.54
CA GLY A 64 -1.29 16.10 1.03
C GLY A 64 -1.90 14.70 0.91
N VAL A 65 -1.11 13.71 0.49
CA VAL A 65 -1.60 12.37 0.14
C VAL A 65 -1.18 11.34 1.19
N PHE A 66 -2.15 10.63 1.78
CA PHE A 66 -1.91 9.61 2.81
C PHE A 66 -1.94 8.17 2.29
N ASP A 67 -2.76 7.89 1.27
CA ASP A 67 -2.81 6.60 0.61
C ASP A 67 -3.21 6.74 -0.86
N LEU A 68 -2.72 5.80 -1.66
CA LEU A 68 -2.97 5.70 -3.10
C LEU A 68 -3.29 4.26 -3.45
N ARG A 69 -4.37 4.02 -4.20
CA ARG A 69 -4.71 2.68 -4.72
C ARG A 69 -5.13 2.68 -6.16
N TRP A 70 -4.50 1.81 -6.94
CA TRP A 70 -4.94 1.51 -8.29
C TRP A 70 -6.26 0.74 -8.27
N HIS A 71 -7.18 1.13 -9.15
CA HIS A 71 -8.41 0.41 -9.39
C HIS A 71 -8.08 -0.96 -10.00
N PRO A 72 -8.49 -2.08 -9.38
CA PRO A 72 -7.99 -3.41 -9.75
C PRO A 72 -8.51 -3.91 -11.11
N ARG A 73 -9.64 -3.38 -11.57
CA ARG A 73 -10.39 -3.89 -12.74
C ARG A 73 -10.76 -2.83 -13.78
N SER A 74 -10.25 -1.60 -13.66
CA SER A 74 -10.71 -0.52 -14.56
C SER A 74 -10.11 -0.69 -15.95
N ALA A 75 -10.92 -0.46 -16.99
CA ALA A 75 -10.47 -0.54 -18.38
C ALA A 75 -9.44 0.57 -18.70
N MET A 76 -9.66 1.77 -18.15
CA MET A 76 -8.68 2.85 -18.16
C MET A 76 -8.00 2.89 -16.79
N PRO A 77 -6.66 3.04 -16.69
CA PRO A 77 -5.98 3.05 -15.40
C PRO A 77 -6.50 4.19 -14.51
N ARG A 78 -7.11 3.82 -13.37
CA ARG A 78 -7.62 4.76 -12.37
C ARG A 78 -6.92 4.56 -11.03
N LEU A 79 -6.70 5.67 -10.33
CA LEU A 79 -5.99 5.74 -9.05
C LEU A 79 -6.85 6.53 -8.08
N ALA A 80 -7.21 5.94 -6.94
CA ALA A 80 -7.83 6.69 -5.86
C ALA A 80 -6.77 7.27 -4.91
N ALA A 81 -7.04 8.45 -4.38
CA ALA A 81 -6.19 9.17 -3.43
C ALA A 81 -6.97 9.61 -2.19
N ALA A 82 -6.42 9.33 -1.01
CA ALA A 82 -6.90 9.81 0.29
C ALA A 82 -6.11 11.06 0.68
N LEU A 83 -6.81 12.16 0.93
CA LEU A 83 -6.22 13.49 0.98
C LEU A 83 -6.37 14.15 2.35
N ALA A 84 -5.41 15.03 2.65
CA ALA A 84 -5.29 15.75 3.91
C ALA A 84 -6.39 16.79 4.17
N ASP A 85 -7.19 17.15 3.16
CA ASP A 85 -8.37 18.01 3.33
C ASP A 85 -9.65 17.20 3.59
N GLY A 86 -9.53 15.89 3.81
CA GLY A 86 -10.67 15.00 4.04
C GLY A 86 -11.34 14.52 2.76
N THR A 87 -10.88 14.93 1.58
CA THR A 87 -11.47 14.48 0.32
C THR A 87 -10.85 13.17 -0.18
N VAL A 88 -11.62 12.44 -0.97
CA VAL A 88 -11.17 11.29 -1.75
C VAL A 88 -11.31 11.62 -3.23
N HIS A 89 -10.22 11.50 -3.98
CA HIS A 89 -10.20 11.72 -5.42
C HIS A 89 -10.04 10.41 -6.18
N VAL A 90 -10.70 10.28 -7.33
CA VAL A 90 -10.34 9.29 -8.36
C VAL A 90 -9.68 10.04 -9.51
N LEU A 91 -8.44 9.66 -9.78
CA LEU A 91 -7.64 10.15 -10.88
C LEU A 91 -7.65 9.10 -12.00
N GLU A 92 -7.68 9.55 -13.25
CA GLU A 92 -7.58 8.69 -14.44
C GLU A 92 -6.34 9.08 -15.22
N LEU A 93 -5.59 8.07 -15.66
CA LEU A 93 -4.46 8.27 -16.56
C LEU A 93 -5.01 8.46 -17.98
N GLY A 94 -4.88 9.67 -18.50
CA GLY A 94 -5.18 9.99 -19.90
C GLY A 94 -4.03 9.65 -20.85
N GLU A 95 -4.05 10.26 -22.03
CA GLU A 95 -2.89 10.23 -22.93
C GLU A 95 -1.65 10.88 -22.25
N PRO A 96 -0.42 10.52 -22.64
CA PRO A 96 0.79 11.02 -21.97
C PRO A 96 0.88 12.55 -21.85
N ALA A 97 0.30 13.28 -22.79
CA ALA A 97 0.26 14.75 -22.79
C ALA A 97 -0.71 15.33 -21.73
N ASP A 98 -1.76 14.60 -21.37
CA ASP A 98 -2.84 15.05 -20.48
C ASP A 98 -2.55 14.78 -19.00
N GLY A 99 -1.63 13.86 -18.72
CA GLY A 99 -1.26 13.48 -17.36
C GLY A 99 -2.39 12.84 -16.55
N LEU A 100 -2.33 13.01 -15.23
CA LEU A 100 -3.35 12.50 -14.32
C LEU A 100 -4.49 13.52 -14.18
N ARG A 101 -5.70 13.12 -14.61
CA ARG A 101 -6.92 13.94 -14.52
C ARG A 101 -7.78 13.49 -13.36
N ALA A 102 -8.26 14.41 -12.54
CA ALA A 102 -9.32 14.10 -11.57
C ALA A 102 -10.65 13.87 -12.30
N VAL A 103 -11.24 12.69 -12.12
CA VAL A 103 -12.50 12.28 -12.77
C VAL A 103 -13.66 12.15 -11.79
N ALA A 104 -13.35 11.99 -10.51
CA ALA A 104 -14.32 12.05 -9.42
C ALA A 104 -13.65 12.59 -8.16
N ALA A 105 -14.44 13.25 -7.32
CA ALA A 105 -14.04 13.67 -5.98
C ALA A 105 -15.26 13.60 -5.07
N ALA A 106 -15.06 13.21 -3.82
CA ALA A 106 -16.07 13.28 -2.79
C ALA A 106 -15.45 13.73 -1.46
N PRO A 107 -16.16 14.56 -0.67
CA PRO A 107 -15.74 14.85 0.70
C PRO A 107 -15.98 13.63 1.60
N GLY A 108 -15.25 13.59 2.72
CA GLY A 108 -15.58 12.72 3.83
C GLY A 108 -16.94 13.05 4.46
N GLY A 109 -17.47 12.10 5.22
CA GLY A 109 -18.68 12.31 6.04
C GLY A 109 -18.49 13.35 7.15
N ASP A 110 -17.24 13.63 7.51
CA ASP A 110 -16.83 14.66 8.47
C ASP A 110 -16.05 15.76 7.76
N ALA A 111 -16.35 17.02 8.09
CA ALA A 111 -15.71 18.19 7.48
C ALA A 111 -14.31 18.48 8.07
N GLU A 112 -13.96 17.90 9.22
CA GLU A 112 -12.71 18.21 9.92
C GLU A 112 -11.67 17.06 9.86
N GLY A 113 -12.09 15.84 9.48
CA GLY A 113 -11.21 14.67 9.42
C GLY A 113 -10.43 14.52 8.11
N MET A 114 -9.14 14.18 8.18
CA MET A 114 -8.33 13.80 7.02
C MET A 114 -8.73 12.41 6.51
N ALA A 115 -8.71 12.19 5.20
CA ALA A 115 -8.80 10.84 4.65
C ALA A 115 -7.41 10.19 4.72
N VAL A 116 -7.28 9.01 5.33
CA VAL A 116 -5.96 8.44 5.71
C VAL A 116 -5.66 7.07 5.09
N SER A 117 -6.68 6.34 4.66
CA SER A 117 -6.51 5.10 3.89
C SER A 117 -7.70 4.85 2.98
N LEU A 118 -7.48 4.08 1.92
CA LEU A 118 -8.56 3.64 1.03
C LEU A 118 -8.27 2.28 0.40
N ASP A 119 -9.31 1.60 -0.06
CA ASP A 119 -9.19 0.35 -0.81
C ASP A 119 -10.39 0.14 -1.74
N PHE A 120 -10.12 -0.32 -2.97
CA PHE A 120 -11.15 -0.66 -3.95
C PHE A 120 -11.59 -2.12 -3.80
N SER A 121 -12.89 -2.39 -4.00
CA SER A 121 -13.41 -3.75 -4.03
C SER A 121 -12.76 -4.56 -5.16
N ARG A 122 -12.11 -5.66 -4.78
CA ARG A 122 -11.34 -6.48 -5.73
C ARG A 122 -12.20 -7.47 -6.49
N CYS A 123 -13.14 -8.10 -5.80
CA CYS A 123 -14.13 -8.95 -6.43
C CYS A 123 -15.24 -8.11 -7.03
N ALA A 124 -15.65 -8.45 -8.26
CA ALA A 124 -16.83 -7.86 -8.87
C ALA A 124 -18.07 -8.39 -8.15
N GLY A 125 -18.74 -7.55 -7.35
CA GLY A 125 -20.08 -7.84 -6.85
C GLY A 125 -21.14 -7.56 -7.92
N THR A 126 -22.39 -7.95 -7.66
CA THR A 126 -23.55 -7.56 -8.48
C THR A 126 -23.90 -6.07 -8.38
N ALA A 127 -23.37 -5.38 -7.36
CA ALA A 127 -23.62 -3.97 -7.07
C ALA A 127 -22.60 -3.00 -7.68
N GLY A 128 -21.57 -3.49 -8.40
CA GLY A 128 -20.57 -2.64 -9.05
C GLY A 128 -19.28 -2.44 -8.25
N ASP A 129 -18.52 -1.41 -8.62
CA ASP A 129 -17.21 -1.11 -8.03
C ASP A 129 -17.37 -0.20 -6.81
N HIS A 130 -16.81 -0.62 -5.67
CA HIS A 130 -16.88 0.13 -4.43
C HIS A 130 -15.50 0.62 -4.01
N LEU A 131 -15.48 1.72 -3.27
CA LEU A 131 -14.29 2.26 -2.64
C LEU A 131 -14.58 2.51 -1.16
N ALA A 132 -13.80 1.89 -0.28
CA ALA A 132 -13.84 2.17 1.16
C ALA A 132 -12.75 3.19 1.50
N ALA A 133 -13.05 4.13 2.40
CA ALA A 133 -12.10 5.09 2.93
C ALA A 133 -12.19 5.15 4.46
N SER A 134 -11.07 5.42 5.12
CA SER A 134 -11.01 5.70 6.56
C SER A 134 -10.53 7.12 6.83
N TYR A 135 -10.94 7.66 7.97
CA TYR A 135 -10.70 9.05 8.34
C TYR A 135 -10.05 9.18 9.72
N SER A 136 -9.28 10.26 9.92
CA SER A 136 -8.68 10.57 11.23
C SER A 136 -9.72 10.84 12.33
N SER A 137 -10.98 11.13 11.97
CA SER A 137 -12.07 11.24 12.93
C SER A 137 -12.58 9.89 13.48
N GLY A 138 -12.00 8.77 13.03
CA GLY A 138 -12.45 7.42 13.40
C GLY A 138 -13.61 6.89 12.55
N GLN A 139 -14.09 7.68 11.58
CA GLN A 139 -15.12 7.27 10.65
C GLN A 139 -14.57 6.40 9.51
N LEU A 140 -15.45 5.55 8.97
CA LEU A 140 -15.30 4.93 7.66
C LEU A 140 -16.40 5.44 6.74
N GLN A 141 -16.12 5.44 5.43
CA GLN A 141 -17.10 5.74 4.40
C GLN A 141 -16.98 4.76 3.24
N LEU A 142 -18.13 4.31 2.74
CA LEU A 142 -18.24 3.44 1.58
C LEU A 142 -18.83 4.23 0.41
N PHE A 143 -18.15 4.20 -0.73
CA PHE A 143 -18.57 4.84 -1.96
C PHE A 143 -18.90 3.81 -3.03
N GLN A 144 -19.94 4.08 -3.81
CA GLN A 144 -20.14 3.53 -5.14
C GLN A 144 -19.30 4.35 -6.12
N VAL A 145 -18.47 3.66 -6.90
CA VAL A 145 -17.73 4.26 -8.01
C VAL A 145 -18.62 4.18 -9.25
N ALA A 146 -19.08 5.34 -9.72
CA ALA A 146 -19.94 5.46 -10.89
C ALA A 146 -19.28 6.32 -11.97
N PRO A 147 -19.71 6.23 -13.25
CA PRO A 147 -19.23 7.12 -14.30
C PRO A 147 -19.46 8.61 -13.99
N ALA A 148 -20.51 8.92 -13.24
CA ALA A 148 -20.86 10.29 -12.85
C ALA A 148 -20.07 10.82 -11.64
N GLY A 149 -19.34 9.96 -10.91
CA GLY A 149 -18.57 10.36 -9.74
C GLY A 149 -18.52 9.30 -8.64
N LEU A 150 -18.15 9.73 -7.44
CA LEU A 150 -18.22 8.93 -6.22
C LEU A 150 -19.55 9.24 -5.51
N GLU A 151 -20.39 8.23 -5.34
CA GLU A 151 -21.64 8.33 -4.57
C GLU A 151 -21.45 7.70 -3.20
N SER A 152 -21.73 8.44 -2.14
CA SER A 152 -21.63 7.92 -0.77
C SER A 152 -22.78 6.95 -0.48
N LEU A 153 -22.47 5.67 -0.26
CA LEU A 153 -23.44 4.66 0.17
C LEU A 153 -23.67 4.69 1.69
N GLY A 154 -22.68 5.14 2.46
CA GLY A 154 -22.80 5.28 3.90
C GLY A 154 -21.50 5.76 4.55
N ALA A 155 -21.63 6.53 5.62
CA ALA A 155 -20.55 6.93 6.51
C ALA A 155 -20.97 6.59 7.94
N TRP A 156 -20.05 6.06 8.74
CA TRP A 156 -20.34 5.63 10.11
C TRP A 156 -19.12 5.77 11.03
N GLN A 157 -19.38 5.93 12.32
CA GLN A 157 -18.34 5.93 13.35
C GLN A 157 -17.85 4.50 13.57
N ALA A 158 -16.67 4.18 13.03
CA ALA A 158 -16.13 2.83 13.05
C ALA A 158 -15.19 2.57 14.23
N HIS A 159 -14.47 3.61 14.69
CA HIS A 159 -13.47 3.54 15.76
C HIS A 159 -13.67 4.67 16.77
N ASP A 160 -13.23 4.45 18.02
CA ASP A 160 -13.31 5.48 19.09
C ASP A 160 -12.21 6.55 18.95
N LEU A 161 -11.20 6.27 18.15
CA LEU A 161 -10.03 7.08 17.82
C LEU A 161 -9.76 7.00 16.30
N GLU A 162 -8.68 7.59 15.82
CA GLU A 162 -8.26 7.61 14.42
C GLU A 162 -8.41 6.23 13.75
N ALA A 163 -9.13 6.17 12.63
CA ALA A 163 -9.27 4.95 11.82
C ALA A 163 -8.17 4.92 10.75
N TRP A 164 -7.10 4.17 11.00
CA TRP A 164 -5.93 4.11 10.12
C TRP A 164 -6.08 3.19 8.91
N ALA A 165 -7.03 2.27 8.96
CA ALA A 165 -7.20 1.27 7.92
C ALA A 165 -8.67 1.06 7.57
N ALA A 166 -8.96 1.14 6.28
CA ALA A 166 -10.12 0.54 5.62
C ALA A 166 -9.60 -0.40 4.52
N ALA A 167 -10.06 -1.64 4.51
CA ALA A 167 -9.73 -2.60 3.46
C ALA A 167 -10.98 -3.37 3.04
N THR A 168 -11.18 -3.51 1.73
CA THR A 168 -12.24 -4.38 1.22
C THR A 168 -11.79 -5.82 1.31
N ASP A 169 -12.73 -6.74 1.53
CA ASP A 169 -12.39 -8.15 1.44
C ASP A 169 -12.15 -8.58 -0.02
N ALA A 170 -11.10 -9.37 -0.25
CA ALA A 170 -10.71 -9.73 -1.60
C ALA A 170 -11.70 -10.70 -2.27
N TRP A 171 -12.52 -11.42 -1.49
CA TRP A 171 -13.39 -12.50 -1.97
C TRP A 171 -14.87 -12.24 -1.70
N HIS A 172 -15.18 -11.47 -0.66
CA HIS A 172 -16.55 -11.13 -0.30
C HIS A 172 -16.83 -9.64 -0.53
N PRO A 173 -17.59 -9.25 -1.57
CA PRO A 173 -17.77 -7.85 -1.95
C PRO A 173 -18.54 -7.01 -0.91
N SER A 174 -19.21 -7.69 0.04
CA SER A 174 -19.94 -7.06 1.12
C SER A 174 -19.12 -6.82 2.39
N LEU A 175 -17.93 -7.43 2.50
CA LEU A 175 -17.15 -7.38 3.73
C LEU A 175 -16.10 -6.27 3.66
N LEU A 176 -16.01 -5.52 4.77
CA LEU A 176 -15.01 -4.50 4.98
C LEU A 176 -14.27 -4.78 6.28
N HIS A 177 -12.98 -4.49 6.28
CA HIS A 177 -12.09 -4.60 7.42
C HIS A 177 -11.66 -3.21 7.84
N SER A 178 -11.54 -2.97 9.14
CA SER A 178 -11.01 -1.70 9.64
C SER A 178 -10.11 -1.84 10.86
N GLY A 179 -9.18 -0.91 10.99
CA GLY A 179 -8.23 -0.80 12.10
C GLY A 179 -8.05 0.64 12.52
N GLY A 180 -7.81 0.87 13.82
CA GLY A 180 -7.66 2.22 14.37
C GLY A 180 -6.83 2.26 15.64
N ASP A 181 -6.62 3.48 16.14
CA ASP A 181 -5.81 3.76 17.33
C ASP A 181 -6.43 3.30 18.65
N ASP A 182 -7.70 2.91 18.62
CA ASP A 182 -8.41 2.26 19.73
C ASP A 182 -8.01 0.78 19.94
N ALA A 183 -6.91 0.35 19.30
CA ALA A 183 -6.37 -1.01 19.26
C ALA A 183 -7.37 -2.07 18.77
N ALA A 184 -8.40 -1.65 18.04
CA ALA A 184 -9.44 -2.54 17.54
C ALA A 184 -9.17 -2.97 16.09
N TYR A 185 -9.41 -4.25 15.80
CA TYR A 185 -9.64 -4.77 14.46
C TYR A 185 -11.12 -5.12 14.33
N ARG A 186 -11.81 -4.56 13.34
CA ARG A 186 -13.25 -4.76 13.11
C ARG A 186 -13.52 -5.31 11.72
N LEU A 187 -14.55 -6.16 11.65
CA LEU A 187 -15.11 -6.71 10.43
C LEU A 187 -16.56 -6.23 10.30
N TRP A 188 -16.93 -5.78 9.11
CA TRP A 188 -18.23 -5.21 8.78
C TRP A 188 -18.84 -5.96 7.60
N ASP A 189 -20.17 -6.09 7.58
CA ASP A 189 -20.92 -6.57 6.43
C ASP A 189 -22.01 -5.56 6.08
N TRP A 190 -21.81 -4.78 5.03
CA TRP A 190 -22.70 -3.65 4.75
C TRP A 190 -24.10 -4.09 4.29
N ARG A 191 -24.33 -5.37 4.01
CA ARG A 191 -25.68 -5.91 3.68
C ARG A 191 -26.60 -5.97 4.89
N VAL A 192 -26.04 -6.10 6.10
CA VAL A 192 -26.80 -6.22 7.34
C VAL A 192 -26.75 -4.93 8.18
N GLY A 193 -26.24 -3.85 7.60
CA GLY A 193 -26.07 -2.54 8.24
C GLY A 193 -24.65 -2.27 8.70
N LEU A 194 -24.37 -1.00 8.98
CA LEU A 194 -23.04 -0.50 9.36
C LEU A 194 -23.03 0.14 10.76
N ASP A 195 -24.14 0.02 11.50
CA ASP A 195 -24.28 0.57 12.86
C ASP A 195 -23.39 -0.17 13.89
N ALA A 196 -23.03 -1.41 13.60
CA ALA A 196 -22.15 -2.22 14.43
C ALA A 196 -21.34 -3.21 13.57
N PRO A 197 -20.10 -3.56 13.98
CA PRO A 197 -19.32 -4.57 13.27
C PRO A 197 -19.92 -5.96 13.49
N VAL A 198 -19.85 -6.83 12.49
CA VAL A 198 -20.26 -8.24 12.62
C VAL A 198 -19.31 -9.02 13.53
N TRP A 199 -18.09 -8.52 13.70
CA TRP A 199 -17.10 -8.99 14.65
C TRP A 199 -16.07 -7.91 14.96
N GLN A 200 -15.53 -7.92 16.18
CA GLN A 200 -14.39 -7.09 16.57
C GLN A 200 -13.47 -7.82 17.54
N ASP A 201 -12.17 -7.50 17.48
CA ASP A 201 -11.20 -7.81 18.51
C ASP A 201 -10.53 -6.52 19.02
N ARG A 202 -10.44 -6.39 20.36
CA ARG A 202 -9.77 -5.29 21.06
C ARG A 202 -8.70 -5.76 22.02
N LYS A 203 -8.41 -7.07 22.05
CA LYS A 203 -7.60 -7.70 23.09
C LYS A 203 -6.26 -8.20 22.56
N THR A 204 -6.15 -8.48 21.27
CA THR A 204 -4.97 -9.11 20.68
C THR A 204 -3.91 -8.08 20.31
N HIS A 205 -4.33 -6.90 19.83
CA HIS A 205 -3.46 -5.78 19.51
C HIS A 205 -3.16 -4.97 20.78
N GLY A 206 -1.89 -4.69 21.03
CA GLY A 206 -1.43 -3.88 22.16
C GLY A 206 -1.39 -2.38 21.89
N ALA A 207 -1.61 -1.97 20.63
CA ALA A 207 -1.64 -0.58 20.18
C ALA A 207 -2.46 -0.49 18.88
N GLY A 208 -2.51 0.71 18.26
CA GLY A 208 -3.31 0.97 17.07
C GLY A 208 -3.09 -0.02 15.94
N VAL A 209 -4.16 -0.40 15.23
CA VAL A 209 -4.12 -1.27 14.05
C VAL A 209 -3.98 -0.38 12.81
N CYS A 210 -2.76 -0.31 12.26
CA CYS A 210 -2.40 0.69 11.24
C CYS A 210 -2.69 0.23 9.80
N CYS A 211 -2.78 -1.08 9.56
CA CYS A 211 -3.13 -1.60 8.24
C CYS A 211 -3.84 -2.96 8.34
N VAL A 212 -4.75 -3.21 7.40
CA VAL A 212 -5.37 -4.52 7.17
C VAL A 212 -5.22 -4.89 5.70
N ALA A 213 -4.95 -6.17 5.42
CA ALA A 213 -4.82 -6.70 4.07
C ALA A 213 -5.47 -8.08 3.96
N SER A 214 -6.64 -8.15 3.30
CA SER A 214 -7.26 -9.42 2.89
C SER A 214 -6.40 -10.10 1.80
N SER A 215 -6.17 -11.40 1.93
CA SER A 215 -5.33 -12.17 1.00
C SER A 215 -6.03 -12.35 -0.34
N PRO A 216 -5.46 -11.86 -1.45
CA PRO A 216 -6.07 -12.07 -2.77
C PRO A 216 -5.96 -13.52 -3.27
N ALA A 217 -5.18 -14.38 -2.59
CA ALA A 217 -4.95 -15.75 -3.01
C ALA A 217 -5.57 -16.81 -2.07
N GLN A 218 -6.02 -16.41 -0.88
CA GLN A 218 -6.60 -17.31 0.12
C GLN A 218 -7.86 -16.67 0.73
N GLU A 219 -9.04 -17.26 0.46
CA GLU A 219 -10.39 -16.69 0.71
C GLU A 219 -10.66 -16.23 2.14
N HIS A 220 -10.00 -16.82 3.12
CA HIS A 220 -10.28 -16.58 4.53
C HIS A 220 -9.06 -16.13 5.31
N LEU A 221 -8.04 -15.60 4.64
CA LEU A 221 -6.82 -15.15 5.29
C LEU A 221 -6.72 -13.63 5.22
N ALA A 222 -6.57 -12.99 6.37
CA ALA A 222 -6.27 -11.56 6.44
C ALA A 222 -5.02 -11.31 7.29
N ALA A 223 -4.28 -10.26 6.95
CA ALA A 223 -3.15 -9.78 7.72
C ALA A 223 -3.50 -8.43 8.35
N THR A 224 -3.09 -8.23 9.60
CA THR A 224 -3.17 -6.94 10.30
C THR A 224 -1.80 -6.53 10.80
N GLY A 225 -1.44 -5.28 10.57
CA GLY A 225 -0.24 -4.65 11.13
C GLY A 225 -0.63 -3.66 12.23
N SER A 226 0.15 -3.60 13.30
CA SER A 226 -0.12 -2.73 14.43
C SER A 226 1.12 -1.97 14.87
N TYR A 227 0.89 -0.84 15.53
CA TYR A 227 1.90 -0.04 16.19
C TYR A 227 2.58 -0.76 17.37
N ASP A 228 2.10 -1.95 17.75
CA ASP A 228 2.71 -2.82 18.77
C ASP A 228 3.84 -3.71 18.23
N ASP A 229 4.44 -3.31 17.12
CA ASP A 229 5.54 -3.97 16.41
C ASP A 229 5.21 -5.37 15.90
N ARG A 230 3.93 -5.75 15.76
CA ARG A 230 3.55 -7.09 15.30
C ARG A 230 2.68 -7.07 14.05
N LEU A 231 3.00 -7.99 13.13
CA LEU A 231 2.11 -8.43 12.06
C LEU A 231 1.44 -9.74 12.47
N ARG A 232 0.13 -9.84 12.22
CA ARG A 232 -0.72 -10.97 12.60
C ARG A 232 -1.50 -11.50 11.42
N LEU A 233 -1.71 -12.81 11.39
CA LEU A 233 -2.56 -13.49 10.42
C LEU A 233 -3.84 -14.00 11.10
N TRP A 234 -4.96 -13.80 10.43
CA TRP A 234 -6.29 -14.14 10.90
C TRP A 234 -6.98 -15.09 9.92
N ASP A 235 -7.59 -16.13 10.48
CA ASP A 235 -8.49 -17.03 9.76
C ASP A 235 -9.94 -16.58 9.95
N LEU A 236 -10.61 -16.30 8.83
CA LEU A 236 -11.93 -15.71 8.75
C LEU A 236 -13.03 -16.71 8.39
N ARG A 237 -12.75 -18.03 8.40
CA ARG A 237 -13.76 -19.06 8.05
C ARG A 237 -15.01 -18.99 8.93
N ALA A 238 -14.85 -18.51 10.16
CA ALA A 238 -15.95 -18.19 11.07
C ALA A 238 -15.98 -16.67 11.29
N LEU A 239 -16.75 -15.93 10.49
CA LEU A 239 -16.76 -14.45 10.51
C LEU A 239 -17.16 -13.83 11.86
N HIS A 240 -17.93 -14.54 12.69
CA HIS A 240 -18.27 -14.08 14.05
C HIS A 240 -17.24 -14.48 15.11
N ARG A 241 -16.23 -15.27 14.72
CA ARG A 241 -15.16 -15.72 15.60
C ARG A 241 -13.85 -15.98 14.83
N PRO A 242 -13.30 -14.99 14.09
CA PRO A 242 -11.98 -15.06 13.53
C PRO A 242 -10.93 -15.54 14.52
N LEU A 243 -9.97 -16.32 14.01
CA LEU A 243 -8.90 -16.89 14.83
C LEU A 243 -7.57 -16.27 14.45
N LEU A 244 -6.82 -15.77 15.43
CA LEU A 244 -5.41 -15.47 15.25
C LEU A 244 -4.67 -16.80 15.01
N VAL A 245 -4.08 -16.96 13.83
CA VAL A 245 -3.39 -18.20 13.44
C VAL A 245 -1.87 -18.08 13.46
N ALA A 246 -1.32 -16.89 13.24
CA ALA A 246 0.12 -16.63 13.32
C ALA A 246 0.40 -15.18 13.68
N GLN A 247 1.58 -14.92 14.24
CA GLN A 247 2.07 -13.56 14.47
C GLN A 247 3.60 -13.51 14.52
N VAL A 248 4.17 -12.35 14.23
CA VAL A 248 5.61 -12.13 14.28
C VAL A 248 5.90 -10.69 14.70
N ASN A 249 6.97 -10.51 15.48
CA ASN A 249 7.47 -9.18 15.84
C ASN A 249 8.39 -8.68 14.71
N THR A 250 8.06 -7.53 14.14
CA THR A 250 8.79 -6.87 13.04
C THR A 250 9.84 -5.87 13.51
N GLY A 251 9.98 -5.66 14.82
CA GLY A 251 10.92 -4.73 15.44
C GLY A 251 10.52 -3.26 15.37
N GLY A 252 9.37 -2.95 14.76
CA GLY A 252 8.82 -1.61 14.64
C GLY A 252 7.38 -1.65 14.12
N GLY A 253 6.60 -0.62 14.49
CA GLY A 253 5.18 -0.52 14.15
C GLY A 253 4.89 -0.75 12.68
N VAL A 254 3.95 -1.64 12.38
CA VAL A 254 3.64 -2.07 11.02
C VAL A 254 2.61 -1.12 10.40
N TRP A 255 3.09 -0.13 9.64
CA TRP A 255 2.28 0.94 9.05
C TRP A 255 1.54 0.52 7.78
N ARG A 256 2.16 -0.34 6.96
CA ARG A 256 1.59 -0.86 5.71
C ARG A 256 1.98 -2.32 5.55
N ALA A 257 1.05 -3.12 5.04
CA ALA A 257 1.28 -4.49 4.61
C ALA A 257 0.67 -4.74 3.22
N LYS A 258 1.36 -5.52 2.38
CA LYS A 258 0.93 -5.89 1.02
C LYS A 258 1.27 -7.35 0.74
N TRP A 259 0.25 -8.15 0.46
CA TRP A 259 0.42 -9.49 -0.11
C TRP A 259 1.15 -9.41 -1.45
N HIS A 260 2.08 -10.33 -1.65
CA HIS A 260 2.77 -10.49 -2.91
C HIS A 260 1.77 -10.88 -4.02
N PRO A 261 1.94 -10.38 -5.27
CA PRO A 261 0.94 -10.56 -6.32
C PRO A 261 0.81 -11.98 -6.87
N THR A 262 1.84 -12.83 -6.71
CA THR A 262 1.85 -14.20 -7.27
C THR A 262 2.18 -15.30 -6.26
N ASP A 263 3.24 -15.18 -5.45
CA ASP A 263 3.45 -16.05 -4.27
C ASP A 263 2.43 -15.77 -3.16
N PRO A 264 1.49 -16.69 -2.85
CA PRO A 264 0.41 -16.49 -1.87
C PRO A 264 0.88 -16.50 -0.42
N ARG A 265 2.16 -16.77 -0.16
CA ARG A 265 2.75 -16.87 1.19
C ARG A 265 3.52 -15.62 1.59
N LEU A 266 3.80 -14.72 0.66
CA LEU A 266 4.66 -13.56 0.91
C LEU A 266 3.87 -12.30 1.23
N LEU A 267 4.36 -11.54 2.21
CA LEU A 267 3.91 -10.19 2.52
C LEU A 267 5.10 -9.24 2.58
N LEU A 268 4.92 -8.02 2.10
CA LEU A 268 5.82 -6.90 2.34
C LEU A 268 5.22 -6.00 3.41
N ALA A 269 6.02 -5.61 4.40
CA ALA A 269 5.63 -4.72 5.48
C ALA A 269 6.55 -3.50 5.55
N ALA A 270 5.95 -2.31 5.71
CA ALA A 270 6.66 -1.09 6.13
C ALA A 270 6.59 -1.00 7.66
N CYS A 271 7.74 -1.13 8.32
CA CYS A 271 7.84 -1.31 9.76
C CYS A 271 8.33 -0.03 10.44
N MET A 272 7.75 1.14 10.12
CA MET A 272 8.10 2.48 10.63
C MET A 272 9.59 2.67 10.93
N TYR A 273 10.01 2.47 12.19
CA TYR A 273 11.37 2.70 12.66
C TYR A 273 12.36 1.55 12.41
N ASN A 274 11.91 0.42 11.87
CA ASN A 274 12.70 -0.78 11.63
C ASN A 274 12.73 -1.20 10.15
N GLY A 275 12.73 -0.22 9.24
CA GLY A 275 12.84 -0.48 7.81
C GLY A 275 11.62 -1.21 7.23
N PHE A 276 11.90 -2.11 6.29
CA PHE A 276 10.92 -2.93 5.59
C PHE A 276 11.23 -4.42 5.82
N ALA A 277 10.19 -5.25 5.84
CA ALA A 277 10.34 -6.69 6.01
C ALA A 277 9.53 -7.43 4.96
N VAL A 278 10.11 -8.48 4.38
CA VAL A 278 9.37 -9.52 3.66
C VAL A 278 9.14 -10.65 4.63
N LEU A 279 7.90 -11.08 4.75
CA LEU A 279 7.47 -12.13 5.64
C LEU A 279 6.90 -13.29 4.83
N ARG A 280 7.13 -14.50 5.30
CA ARG A 280 6.61 -15.73 4.70
C ARG A 280 5.73 -16.48 5.68
N ALA A 281 4.51 -16.75 5.25
CA ALA A 281 3.63 -17.71 5.88
C ALA A 281 4.00 -19.14 5.46
N ASP A 282 3.84 -20.10 6.35
CA ASP A 282 3.90 -21.51 5.96
C ASP A 282 2.71 -21.90 5.06
N GLY A 283 2.74 -23.11 4.50
CA GLY A 283 1.69 -23.57 3.58
C GLY A 283 0.28 -23.63 4.20
N ALA A 284 0.19 -23.75 5.52
CA ALA A 284 -1.08 -23.78 6.25
C ALA A 284 -1.45 -22.42 6.88
N ALA A 285 -0.63 -21.38 6.69
CA ALA A 285 -0.76 -20.05 7.32
C ALA A 285 -0.90 -20.09 8.85
N ARG A 286 -0.22 -21.04 9.51
CA ARG A 286 -0.13 -21.22 10.97
C ARG A 286 1.16 -20.66 11.55
N GLU A 287 2.16 -20.46 10.71
CA GLU A 287 3.42 -19.82 11.09
C GLU A 287 3.69 -18.65 10.16
N LEU A 288 4.37 -17.64 10.70
CA LEU A 288 4.79 -16.45 9.97
C LEU A 288 6.18 -16.07 10.44
N ALA A 289 7.11 -15.95 9.51
CA ALA A 289 8.50 -15.59 9.80
C ALA A 289 8.97 -14.45 8.90
N ILE A 290 9.93 -13.67 9.39
CA ILE A 290 10.66 -12.69 8.58
C ILE A 290 11.65 -13.46 7.70
N GLU A 291 11.56 -13.28 6.39
CA GLU A 291 12.46 -13.90 5.41
C GLU A 291 13.63 -12.98 5.06
N VAL A 292 13.35 -11.69 4.86
CA VAL A 292 14.39 -10.68 4.61
C VAL A 292 13.95 -9.33 5.16
N THR A 293 14.91 -8.54 5.64
CA THR A 293 14.72 -7.14 6.00
C THR A 293 15.49 -6.24 5.05
N TYR A 294 14.98 -5.04 4.86
CA TYR A 294 15.65 -3.96 4.14
C TYR A 294 15.59 -2.71 4.99
N GLU A 295 16.76 -2.25 5.45
CA GLU A 295 16.91 -0.99 6.18
C GLU A 295 17.33 0.12 5.21
N HIS A 296 16.80 1.31 5.45
CA HIS A 296 17.22 2.54 4.78
C HIS A 296 17.89 3.48 5.81
N ASP A 297 18.22 4.71 5.39
CA ASP A 297 18.94 5.64 6.24
C ASP A 297 18.22 5.90 7.57
N LYS A 298 18.98 5.83 8.67
CA LYS A 298 18.44 5.99 10.02
C LYS A 298 17.81 7.38 10.17
N GLY A 299 16.65 7.42 10.85
CA GLY A 299 15.96 8.67 11.21
C GLY A 299 14.79 9.04 10.32
N SER A 300 14.48 8.26 9.28
CA SER A 300 13.25 8.41 8.48
C SER A 300 12.25 7.28 8.77
N LEU A 301 10.95 7.55 8.62
CA LEU A 301 9.90 6.54 8.77
C LEU A 301 9.74 5.72 7.50
N SER A 302 9.75 4.41 7.63
CA SER A 302 9.33 3.48 6.58
C SER A 302 7.82 3.58 6.40
N TYR A 303 7.36 4.11 5.25
CA TYR A 303 5.98 4.57 5.10
C TYR A 303 5.23 3.79 4.01
N GLY A 304 5.58 4.00 2.74
CA GLY A 304 4.92 3.35 1.62
C GLY A 304 5.65 2.07 1.22
N ALA A 305 4.88 1.05 0.85
CA ALA A 305 5.40 -0.22 0.36
C ALA A 305 4.39 -0.83 -0.62
N ASP A 306 4.86 -1.26 -1.79
CA ASP A 306 4.08 -2.07 -2.72
C ASP A 306 4.98 -2.98 -3.55
N TRP A 307 4.38 -4.04 -4.07
CA TRP A 307 5.02 -4.96 -5.00
C TRP A 307 4.83 -4.46 -6.43
N TRP A 308 5.87 -4.61 -7.22
CA TRP A 308 5.73 -4.55 -8.67
C TRP A 308 4.87 -5.74 -9.14
N ARG A 309 3.84 -5.44 -9.92
CA ARG A 309 2.84 -6.41 -10.40
C ARG A 309 3.08 -6.87 -11.85
N GLY A 310 4.26 -6.61 -12.41
CA GLY A 310 4.56 -6.87 -13.82
C GLY A 310 4.26 -8.30 -14.27
N GLY A 311 3.84 -8.44 -15.54
CA GLY A 311 3.51 -9.73 -16.17
C GLY A 311 4.72 -10.65 -16.40
N SER A 312 4.59 -11.65 -17.28
CA SER A 312 5.63 -12.66 -17.59
C SER A 312 6.97 -12.12 -18.12
N ALA A 313 7.12 -10.81 -18.29
CA ALA A 313 8.36 -10.18 -18.70
C ALA A 313 9.33 -10.09 -17.51
N ALA A 314 10.60 -10.40 -17.77
CA ALA A 314 11.66 -10.22 -16.79
C ALA A 314 11.68 -8.76 -16.27
N PRO A 315 11.99 -8.55 -14.97
CA PRO A 315 12.13 -7.20 -14.43
C PRO A 315 13.12 -6.38 -15.26
N PRO A 316 12.85 -5.08 -15.48
CA PRO A 316 13.77 -4.20 -16.20
C PRO A 316 15.15 -4.05 -15.52
N ALA A 317 15.29 -4.46 -14.26
CA ALA A 317 16.54 -4.40 -13.50
C ALA A 317 17.52 -5.56 -13.77
N GLY A 318 17.12 -6.59 -14.52
CA GLY A 318 17.94 -7.79 -14.73
C GLY A 318 18.06 -8.66 -13.46
N GLY A 319 18.02 -9.99 -13.63
CA GLY A 319 18.12 -10.96 -12.53
C GLY A 319 16.85 -11.79 -12.28
N SER A 320 17.01 -12.88 -11.54
CA SER A 320 15.90 -13.76 -11.13
C SER A 320 15.03 -13.07 -10.07
N THR A 321 13.78 -12.75 -10.41
CA THR A 321 12.75 -12.22 -9.51
C THR A 321 11.89 -13.31 -8.88
N ALA A 322 12.47 -14.47 -8.56
CA ALA A 322 11.71 -15.53 -7.89
C ALA A 322 11.00 -15.03 -6.61
N GLY A 323 11.52 -14.00 -5.93
CA GLY A 323 10.87 -13.34 -4.79
C GLY A 323 10.17 -12.00 -5.06
N GLY A 324 10.21 -11.47 -6.30
CA GLY A 324 9.56 -10.22 -6.69
C GLY A 324 10.42 -8.95 -6.59
N LEU A 325 9.93 -7.84 -7.16
CA LEU A 325 10.50 -6.49 -7.08
C LEU A 325 9.59 -5.63 -6.18
N ALA A 326 10.18 -4.97 -5.19
CA ALA A 326 9.46 -4.09 -4.27
C ALA A 326 9.83 -2.62 -4.50
N ALA A 327 8.85 -1.74 -4.31
CA ALA A 327 9.02 -0.30 -4.23
C ALA A 327 8.62 0.19 -2.85
N THR A 328 9.52 0.90 -2.18
CA THR A 328 9.33 1.33 -0.79
C THR A 328 9.76 2.78 -0.62
N CYS A 329 9.03 3.58 0.15
CA CYS A 329 9.38 4.98 0.37
C CYS A 329 9.45 5.35 1.85
N SER A 330 10.31 6.32 2.12
CA SER A 330 10.61 6.83 3.45
C SER A 330 10.16 8.28 3.58
N PHE A 331 9.60 8.63 4.74
CA PHE A 331 8.79 9.84 4.90
C PHE A 331 9.60 11.14 4.99
N TYR A 332 10.56 11.24 5.93
CA TYR A 332 11.23 12.50 6.24
C TYR A 332 12.32 12.89 5.23
N ASP A 333 13.04 11.89 4.72
CA ASP A 333 14.10 12.06 3.71
C ASP A 333 13.57 12.01 2.27
N ARG A 334 12.27 11.72 2.08
CA ARG A 334 11.55 11.75 0.80
C ARG A 334 12.18 10.87 -0.28
N LYS A 335 12.68 9.69 0.11
CA LYS A 335 13.31 8.74 -0.82
C LYS A 335 12.35 7.65 -1.26
N LEU A 336 12.55 7.20 -2.49
CA LEU A 336 11.95 6.00 -3.05
C LEU A 336 13.07 5.00 -3.34
N HIS A 337 12.91 3.79 -2.85
CA HIS A 337 13.84 2.69 -3.01
C HIS A 337 13.19 1.59 -3.84
N LEU A 338 13.96 1.03 -4.77
CA LEU A 338 13.59 -0.16 -5.53
C LEU A 338 14.57 -1.27 -5.19
N TRP A 339 14.07 -2.45 -4.87
CA TRP A 339 14.90 -3.59 -4.48
C TRP A 339 14.23 -4.92 -4.81
N SER A 340 15.03 -5.91 -5.14
CA SER A 340 14.56 -7.25 -5.52
C SER A 340 14.73 -8.22 -4.36
N VAL A 341 13.75 -9.11 -4.21
CA VAL A 341 13.81 -10.21 -3.26
C VAL A 341 14.28 -11.45 -4.00
N HIS A 342 15.38 -12.02 -3.54
CA HIS A 342 15.90 -13.26 -4.07
C HIS A 342 15.55 -14.38 -3.09
N ALA A 343 14.83 -15.39 -3.56
CA ALA A 343 14.58 -16.58 -2.76
C ALA A 343 15.94 -17.25 -2.43
N ALA A 344 16.11 -17.70 -1.19
CA ALA A 344 17.21 -18.60 -0.86
C ALA A 344 17.03 -19.89 -1.67
N VAL A 345 18.05 -20.25 -2.46
CA VAL A 345 18.10 -21.51 -3.23
C VAL A 345 18.27 -22.69 -2.29
#